data_AF-A0A438JV92-F1
#
_entry.id   AF-A0A438JV92-F1
#
_cell.length_a   1.000
_cell.length_b   1.000
_cell.length_c   1.000
_cell.angle_alpha   90.00
_cell.angle_beta   90.00
_cell.angle_gamma   90.00
#
_symmetry.space_group_name_H-M   'P 1'
#
loop_
_entity.id
_entity.type
_entity.pdbx_description
1 polymer ?
#
loop_
_entity_poly.entity_id
_entity_poly.type
_entity_poly.pdbx_seq_one_letter_code
_entity_poly.pdbx_strand_id
1 'polypeptide(L)'
;MLGTSPSKSNPSGHKLYDHRPLELNADDYQRVCQIPKTKGANFRDLPGVLVGADNKVEWDPNVERVYLPSGKPLVPDYAMSFVGGSSSKPFGRLWWDETVPTVVTRAEPHNQVILHPEQDRVLSIRENARLQGFPDYYQLRGPVKERYIQVGNAVAVPVARALGYALGLAAQGSVSDGPMFILPPKFPNMERNSSLSTEEDA
;
A
#
# COMPACT_ATOMS: atom_id res chain seq x y z
N MET A 1 13.22 -28.58 -49.77
CA MET A 1 13.71 -28.05 -48.47
C MET A 1 12.61 -27.19 -47.88
N LEU A 2 11.74 -27.76 -47.04
CA LEU A 2 10.64 -27.03 -46.39
C LEU A 2 11.15 -26.53 -45.04
N GLY A 3 11.48 -25.23 -44.98
CA GLY A 3 11.87 -24.56 -43.74
C GLY A 3 10.64 -24.30 -42.88
N THR A 4 10.47 -25.10 -41.83
CA THR A 4 9.55 -24.81 -40.73
C THR A 4 10.17 -23.75 -39.84
N SER A 5 9.68 -22.51 -39.94
CA SER A 5 9.93 -21.45 -38.97
C SER A 5 9.35 -21.87 -37.61
N PRO A 6 10.12 -21.83 -36.50
CA PRO A 6 9.54 -22.04 -35.19
C PRO A 6 8.70 -20.81 -34.83
N SER A 7 7.39 -21.01 -34.71
CA SER A 7 6.47 -20.04 -34.12
C SER A 7 6.97 -19.70 -32.72
N LYS A 8 7.46 -18.48 -32.52
CA LYS A 8 7.72 -17.95 -31.17
C LYS A 8 6.37 -17.82 -30.47
N SER A 9 6.03 -18.80 -29.65
CA SER A 9 5.01 -18.64 -28.62
C SER A 9 5.45 -17.48 -27.72
N ASN A 10 4.77 -16.34 -27.80
CA ASN A 10 4.92 -15.26 -26.83
C ASN A 10 4.19 -15.71 -25.56
N PRO A 11 4.85 -16.02 -24.43
CA PRO A 11 4.16 -15.96 -23.17
C PRO A 11 4.09 -14.46 -22.87
N SER A 12 3.00 -13.80 -23.24
CA SER A 12 2.71 -12.46 -22.73
C SER A 12 2.30 -12.59 -21.26
N GLY A 13 3.25 -13.03 -20.42
CA GLY A 13 3.07 -13.12 -18.99
C GLY A 13 2.87 -11.71 -18.45
N HIS A 14 1.78 -11.51 -17.72
CA HIS A 14 1.51 -10.25 -17.02
C HIS A 14 2.73 -9.89 -16.15
N LYS A 15 3.41 -8.78 -16.48
CA LYS A 15 4.62 -8.35 -15.79
C LYS A 15 4.24 -7.58 -14.52
N LEU A 16 4.80 -7.99 -13.39
CA LEU A 16 4.64 -7.30 -12.11
C LEU A 16 5.70 -6.19 -11.98
N TYR A 17 5.26 -4.93 -12.00
CA TYR A 17 6.13 -3.77 -11.81
C TYR A 17 6.12 -3.30 -10.35
N ASP A 18 7.22 -2.68 -9.90
CA ASP A 18 7.29 -1.95 -8.62
C ASP A 18 6.98 -2.77 -7.35
N HIS A 19 6.98 -4.10 -7.41
CA HIS A 19 6.84 -4.93 -6.21
C HIS A 19 8.17 -4.98 -5.44
N ARG A 20 8.52 -3.84 -4.85
CA ARG A 20 9.77 -3.59 -4.13
C ARG A 20 9.47 -2.80 -2.85
N PRO A 21 9.81 -3.31 -1.65
CA PRO A 21 9.68 -2.57 -0.40
C PRO A 21 10.76 -1.49 -0.26
N LEU A 22 10.59 -0.61 0.72
CA LEU A 22 11.72 0.19 1.20
C LEU A 22 12.74 -0.76 1.83
N GLU A 23 13.99 -0.63 1.44
CA GLU A 23 15.08 -1.37 2.08
C GLU A 23 15.32 -0.79 3.48
N LEU A 24 14.99 -1.58 4.49
CA LEU A 24 15.22 -1.21 5.88
C LEU A 24 16.72 -1.34 6.19
N ASN A 25 17.23 -0.44 7.03
CA ASN A 25 18.57 -0.64 7.58
C ASN A 25 18.59 -1.92 8.46
N ALA A 26 19.78 -2.43 8.76
CA ALA A 26 19.95 -3.67 9.51
C ALA A 26 19.22 -3.67 10.87
N ASP A 27 19.24 -2.54 11.58
CA ASP A 27 18.59 -2.43 12.90
C ASP A 27 17.06 -2.51 12.78
N ASP A 28 16.48 -1.76 11.84
CA ASP A 28 15.04 -1.76 11.61
C ASP A 28 14.55 -3.10 11.06
N TYR A 29 15.34 -3.75 10.19
CA TYR A 29 15.04 -5.09 9.72
C TYR A 29 15.01 -6.09 10.89
N GLN A 30 16.01 -6.05 11.78
CA GLN A 30 16.06 -6.92 12.96
C GLN A 30 14.89 -6.69 13.92
N ARG A 31 14.41 -5.45 14.07
CA ARG A 31 13.19 -5.15 14.83
C ARG A 31 11.96 -5.76 14.17
N VAL A 32 11.79 -5.56 12.87
CA VAL A 32 10.65 -6.09 12.10
C VAL A 32 10.57 -7.60 12.16
N CYS A 33 11.70 -8.31 12.08
CA CYS A 33 11.76 -9.77 12.24
C CYS A 33 11.27 -10.28 13.61
N GLN A 34 11.28 -9.42 14.62
CA GLN A 34 10.82 -9.76 15.98
C GLN A 34 9.35 -9.38 16.23
N ILE A 35 8.70 -8.66 15.30
CA ILE A 35 7.27 -8.37 15.41
C ILE A 35 6.46 -9.62 15.04
N PRO A 36 5.58 -10.11 15.93
CA PRO A 36 4.76 -11.29 15.65
C PRO A 36 3.94 -11.17 14.34
N LYS A 37 3.68 -12.30 13.68
CA LYS A 37 2.87 -12.39 12.45
C LYS A 37 1.41 -12.65 12.80
N THR A 38 0.83 -11.73 13.55
CA THR A 38 -0.53 -11.80 14.09
C THR A 38 -1.21 -10.44 14.00
N LYS A 39 -2.54 -10.43 13.91
CA LYS A 39 -3.33 -9.19 13.88
C LYS A 39 -3.04 -8.31 15.10
N GLY A 40 -2.83 -7.02 14.87
CA GLY A 40 -2.56 -6.03 15.93
C GLY A 40 -1.12 -5.99 16.45
N ALA A 41 -0.23 -6.86 15.95
CA ALA A 41 1.16 -6.91 16.40
C ALA A 41 1.90 -5.59 16.09
N ASN A 42 2.70 -5.12 17.04
CA ASN A 42 3.45 -3.87 16.96
C ASN A 42 4.66 -3.87 17.92
N PHE A 43 5.35 -2.73 18.07
CA PHE A 43 6.53 -2.64 18.95
C PHE A 43 6.27 -3.01 20.41
N ARG A 44 5.02 -2.95 20.89
CA ARG A 44 4.62 -3.33 22.25
C ARG A 44 4.81 -4.83 22.53
N ASP A 45 4.90 -5.65 21.48
CA ASP A 45 5.16 -7.08 21.59
C ASP A 45 6.66 -7.41 21.71
N LEU A 46 7.54 -6.41 21.62
CA LEU A 46 8.97 -6.61 21.77
C LEU A 46 9.35 -6.83 23.26
N PRO A 47 10.37 -7.67 23.54
CA PRO A 47 10.82 -7.91 24.91
C PRO A 47 11.15 -6.63 25.69
N GLY A 48 10.71 -6.59 26.94
CA GLY A 48 10.96 -5.49 27.88
C GLY A 48 9.95 -4.34 27.81
N VAL A 49 8.88 -4.46 27.01
CA VAL A 49 7.77 -3.51 26.98
C VAL A 49 6.54 -4.09 27.69
N LEU A 50 6.01 -3.33 28.64
CA LEU A 50 4.71 -3.61 29.28
C LEU A 50 3.70 -2.55 28.86
N VAL A 51 2.42 -2.92 28.83
CA VAL A 51 1.32 -1.98 28.64
C VAL A 51 0.55 -1.88 29.96
N GLY A 52 0.60 -0.72 30.58
CA GLY A 52 -0.10 -0.42 31.83
C GLY A 52 -1.61 -0.35 31.67
N ALA A 53 -2.33 -0.28 32.79
CA ALA A 53 -3.80 -0.18 32.81
C ALA A 53 -4.34 1.10 32.14
N ASP A 54 -3.51 2.14 32.03
CA ASP A 54 -3.82 3.39 31.32
C ASP A 54 -3.48 3.34 29.82
N ASN A 55 -3.18 2.15 29.28
CA ASN A 55 -2.76 1.90 27.90
C ASN A 55 -1.45 2.60 27.50
N LYS A 56 -0.62 2.99 28.47
CA LYS A 56 0.74 3.50 28.20
C LYS A 56 1.77 2.40 28.30
N VAL A 57 2.83 2.57 27.52
CA VAL A 57 3.98 1.67 27.53
C VAL A 57 4.95 2.04 28.64
N GLU A 58 5.46 1.03 29.33
CA GLU A 58 6.46 1.14 30.38
C GLU A 58 7.55 0.08 30.16
N TRP A 59 8.75 0.32 30.71
CA TRP A 59 9.80 -0.69 30.71
C TRP A 59 9.50 -1.74 31.77
N ASP A 60 9.59 -3.02 31.40
CA ASP A 60 9.53 -4.10 32.38
C ASP A 60 10.76 -4.03 33.30
N PRO A 61 10.60 -3.80 34.63
CA PRO A 61 11.73 -3.73 35.55
C PRO A 61 12.45 -5.07 35.72
N ASN A 62 11.83 -6.19 35.32
CA ASN A 62 12.40 -7.54 35.43
C ASN A 62 13.12 -7.99 34.16
N VAL A 63 13.05 -7.22 33.08
CA VAL A 63 13.70 -7.54 31.80
C VAL A 63 14.77 -6.47 31.53
N GLU A 64 16.03 -6.89 31.52
CA GLU A 64 17.11 -6.01 31.09
C GLU A 64 16.88 -5.52 29.66
N ARG A 65 17.29 -4.27 29.39
CA ARG A 65 17.13 -3.69 28.06
C ARG A 65 17.85 -4.56 27.03
N VAL A 66 17.11 -4.99 26.01
CA VAL A 66 17.65 -5.76 24.90
C VAL A 66 18.29 -4.83 23.89
N TYR A 67 19.51 -5.16 23.45
CA TYR A 67 20.26 -4.41 22.46
C TYR A 67 20.50 -5.25 21.21
N LEU A 68 20.53 -4.57 20.07
CA LEU A 68 20.89 -5.15 18.78
C LEU A 68 22.42 -5.33 18.68
N PRO A 69 22.93 -6.15 17.74
CA PRO A 69 24.37 -6.28 17.49
C PRO A 69 25.09 -4.97 17.19
N SER A 70 24.37 -3.94 16.72
CA SER A 70 24.90 -2.59 16.51
C SER A 70 25.12 -1.79 17.80
N GLY A 71 24.71 -2.31 18.96
CA GLY A 71 24.72 -1.62 20.25
C GLY A 71 23.53 -0.66 20.45
N LYS A 72 22.63 -0.53 19.48
CA LYS A 72 21.39 0.26 19.63
C LYS A 72 20.31 -0.56 20.35
N PRO A 73 19.39 0.09 21.08
CA PRO A 73 18.31 -0.64 21.75
C PRO A 73 17.38 -1.30 20.73
N LEU A 74 16.89 -2.50 21.07
CA LEU A 74 15.89 -3.22 20.29
C LEU A 74 14.63 -2.36 20.16
N VAL A 75 14.10 -1.89 21.29
CA VAL A 75 12.97 -0.97 21.33
C VAL A 75 13.50 0.47 21.30
N PRO A 76 13.21 1.26 20.25
CA PRO A 76 13.66 2.64 20.17
C PRO A 76 12.96 3.52 21.21
N ASP A 77 13.70 4.43 21.85
CA ASP A 77 13.14 5.28 22.92
C ASP A 77 12.03 6.23 22.41
N TYR A 78 12.07 6.61 21.13
CA TYR A 78 11.00 7.41 20.53
C TYR A 78 9.66 6.67 20.51
N ALA A 79 9.67 5.33 20.37
CA ALA A 79 8.44 4.55 20.31
C ALA A 79 7.73 4.56 21.67
N MET A 80 8.50 4.59 22.77
CA MET A 80 7.99 4.63 24.13
C MET A 80 7.34 5.97 24.53
N SER A 81 7.76 7.06 23.89
CA SER A 81 7.22 8.41 24.14
C SER A 81 6.20 8.84 23.07
N PHE A 82 6.03 8.08 21.99
CA PHE A 82 5.16 8.46 20.88
C PHE A 82 3.70 8.52 21.33
N VAL A 83 3.06 9.68 21.12
CA VAL A 83 1.71 9.99 21.63
C VAL A 83 1.61 9.76 23.15
N GLY A 84 2.62 10.20 23.90
CA GLY A 84 2.66 10.01 25.35
C GLY A 84 2.71 8.54 25.79
N GLY A 85 3.23 7.65 24.93
CA GLY A 85 3.33 6.22 25.16
C GLY A 85 2.06 5.42 24.87
N SER A 86 0.97 6.06 24.45
CA SER A 86 -0.31 5.37 24.22
C SER A 86 -0.49 4.84 22.80
N SER A 87 0.47 5.09 21.89
CA SER A 87 0.36 4.66 20.49
C SER A 87 0.71 3.18 20.32
N SER A 88 -0.01 2.50 19.43
CA SER A 88 0.31 1.16 18.91
C SER A 88 0.88 1.18 17.48
N LYS A 89 1.10 2.38 16.91
CA LYS A 89 1.52 2.52 15.50
C LYS A 89 2.97 2.12 15.20
N PRO A 90 3.97 2.44 16.05
CA PRO A 90 5.37 2.11 15.74
C PRO A 90 5.57 0.62 15.49
N PHE A 91 6.25 0.28 14.39
CA PHE A 91 6.48 -1.09 13.92
C PHE A 91 5.20 -1.94 13.85
N GLY A 92 4.05 -1.30 13.58
CA GLY A 92 2.78 -1.99 13.48
C GLY A 92 2.66 -2.82 12.22
N ARG A 93 2.13 -4.04 12.37
CA ARG A 93 1.84 -4.96 11.28
C ARG A 93 0.37 -4.87 10.88
N LEU A 94 0.15 -4.72 9.57
CA LEU A 94 -1.20 -4.77 9.00
C LEU A 94 -1.72 -6.21 8.99
N TRP A 95 -3.04 -6.34 8.95
CA TRP A 95 -3.69 -7.63 8.73
C TRP A 95 -4.64 -7.63 7.53
N TRP A 96 -5.01 -8.83 7.09
CA TRP A 96 -5.79 -9.06 5.87
C TRP A 96 -7.20 -8.47 5.89
N ASP A 97 -7.78 -8.31 7.08
CA ASP A 97 -9.13 -7.76 7.30
C ASP A 97 -9.10 -6.30 7.78
N GLU A 98 -7.95 -5.62 7.63
CA GLU A 98 -7.76 -4.23 7.98
C GLU A 98 -7.68 -3.34 6.73
N THR A 99 -7.89 -2.04 6.94
CA THR A 99 -7.73 -1.03 5.90
C THR A 99 -6.56 -0.11 6.25
N VAL A 100 -5.87 0.40 5.24
CA VAL A 100 -4.95 1.54 5.40
C VAL A 100 -5.76 2.83 5.24
N PRO A 101 -6.00 3.62 6.30
CA PRO A 101 -6.89 4.79 6.21
C PRO A 101 -6.40 5.85 5.22
N THR A 102 -5.08 5.98 5.09
CA THR A 102 -4.45 6.87 4.12
C THR A 102 -3.10 6.30 3.75
N VAL A 103 -2.89 6.06 2.46
CA VAL A 103 -1.56 5.74 1.92
C VAL A 103 -0.73 7.02 1.93
N VAL A 104 0.41 7.01 2.62
CA VAL A 104 1.28 8.18 2.77
C VAL A 104 2.55 8.06 1.92
N THR A 105 3.32 9.14 1.85
CA THR A 105 4.51 9.26 1.00
C THR A 105 5.77 8.57 1.55
N ARG A 106 5.74 8.17 2.82
CA ARG A 106 6.86 7.60 3.56
C ARG A 106 6.56 6.16 3.95
N ALA A 107 7.55 5.29 3.81
CA ALA A 107 7.40 3.86 4.06
C ALA A 107 8.15 3.38 5.30
N GLU A 108 8.75 4.28 6.08
CA GLU A 108 9.44 3.94 7.32
C GLU A 108 8.44 3.43 8.39
N PRO A 109 8.74 2.34 9.12
CA PRO A 109 7.80 1.73 10.08
C PRO A 109 7.71 2.48 11.42
N HIS A 110 8.38 3.63 11.56
CA HIS A 110 8.65 4.25 12.85
C HIS A 110 7.40 4.82 13.55
N ASN A 111 6.40 5.25 12.79
CA ASN A 111 5.21 5.92 13.35
C ASN A 111 3.90 5.52 12.67
N GLN A 112 3.88 4.36 12.01
CA GLN A 112 2.76 3.89 11.22
C GLN A 112 2.69 2.37 11.16
N VAL A 113 1.47 1.85 10.94
CA VAL A 113 1.20 0.44 10.71
C VAL A 113 1.37 0.18 9.21
N ILE A 114 2.51 -0.41 8.82
CA ILE A 114 2.89 -0.59 7.41
C ILE A 114 3.64 -1.91 7.16
N LEU A 115 3.88 -2.73 8.18
CA LEU A 115 4.52 -4.02 7.96
C LEU A 115 3.55 -4.97 7.24
N HIS A 116 4.08 -5.75 6.31
CA HIS A 116 3.31 -6.75 5.58
C HIS A 116 2.74 -7.81 6.54
N PRO A 117 1.51 -8.33 6.35
CA PRO A 117 0.89 -9.27 7.30
C PRO A 117 1.71 -10.52 7.63
N GLU A 118 2.45 -11.05 6.66
CA GLU A 118 3.17 -12.34 6.82
C GLU A 118 4.69 -12.27 6.56
N GLN A 119 5.19 -11.13 6.07
CA GLN A 119 6.57 -10.99 5.61
C GLN A 119 7.29 -9.93 6.43
N ASP A 120 8.58 -10.11 6.66
CA ASP A 120 9.39 -9.23 7.50
C ASP A 120 9.92 -8.04 6.70
N ARG A 121 8.98 -7.26 6.17
CA ARG A 121 9.21 -6.06 5.37
C ARG A 121 8.03 -5.10 5.50
N VAL A 122 8.25 -3.86 5.09
CA VAL A 122 7.16 -2.90 4.86
C VAL A 122 6.38 -3.26 3.59
N LEU A 123 5.18 -2.72 3.44
CA LEU A 123 4.44 -2.81 2.18
C LEU A 123 5.28 -2.27 1.02
N SER A 124 5.22 -2.96 -0.11
CA SER A 124 5.92 -2.59 -1.32
C SER A 124 5.29 -1.37 -1.98
N ILE A 125 6.02 -0.73 -2.91
CA ILE A 125 5.47 0.34 -3.75
C ILE A 125 4.21 -0.14 -4.48
N ARG A 126 4.25 -1.34 -5.11
CA ARG A 126 3.08 -1.90 -5.82
C ARG A 126 1.88 -2.17 -4.93
N GLU A 127 2.07 -2.66 -3.71
CA GLU A 127 0.99 -2.86 -2.74
C GLU A 127 0.33 -1.52 -2.39
N ASN A 128 1.12 -0.48 -2.09
CA ASN A 128 0.61 0.88 -1.87
C ASN A 128 -0.09 1.45 -3.12
N ALA A 129 0.46 1.20 -4.31
CA ALA A 129 -0.16 1.64 -5.56
C ALA A 129 -1.53 0.99 -5.78
N ARG A 130 -1.68 -0.31 -5.46
CA ARG A 130 -2.97 -1.01 -5.52
C ARG A 130 -3.96 -0.48 -4.49
N LEU A 131 -3.51 -0.15 -3.27
CA LEU A 131 -4.35 0.52 -2.27
C LEU A 131 -4.90 1.86 -2.80
N GLN A 132 -4.10 2.59 -3.57
CA GLN A 132 -4.49 3.85 -4.24
C GLN A 132 -5.23 3.62 -5.57
N GLY A 133 -5.53 2.37 -5.92
CA GLY A 133 -6.28 1.96 -7.10
C GLY A 133 -5.53 2.12 -8.43
N PHE A 134 -4.21 2.26 -8.41
CA PHE A 134 -3.41 2.27 -9.63
C PHE A 134 -3.57 0.95 -10.38
N PRO A 135 -3.76 0.98 -11.70
CA PRO A 135 -3.70 -0.24 -12.49
C PRO A 135 -2.28 -0.82 -12.48
N ASP A 136 -2.16 -2.14 -12.48
CA ASP A 136 -0.87 -2.84 -12.37
C ASP A 136 0.10 -2.55 -13.52
N TYR A 137 -0.42 -2.13 -14.69
CA TYR A 137 0.39 -1.73 -15.82
C TYR A 137 1.03 -0.34 -15.66
N TYR A 138 0.57 0.49 -14.71
CA TYR A 138 1.11 1.83 -14.51
C TYR A 138 2.50 1.74 -13.89
N GLN A 139 3.51 2.25 -14.59
CA GLN A 139 4.91 2.15 -14.17
C GLN A 139 5.37 3.42 -13.47
N LEU A 140 5.83 3.29 -12.23
CA LEU A 140 6.43 4.39 -11.48
C LEU A 140 7.91 4.52 -11.84
N ARG A 141 8.43 5.76 -11.82
CA ARG A 141 9.82 6.06 -12.20
C ARG A 141 10.59 6.73 -11.07
N GLY A 142 11.92 6.69 -11.16
CA GLY A 142 12.82 7.27 -10.15
C GLY A 142 13.23 6.29 -9.04
N PRO A 143 13.93 6.77 -8.00
CA PRO A 143 14.34 6.00 -6.84
C PRO A 143 13.16 5.44 -6.02
N VAL A 144 13.41 4.42 -5.18
CA VAL A 144 12.37 3.75 -4.37
C VAL A 144 11.57 4.75 -3.53
N LYS A 145 12.24 5.66 -2.81
CA LYS A 145 11.58 6.67 -1.98
C LYS A 145 10.69 7.61 -2.79
N GLU A 146 11.16 8.07 -3.95
CA GLU A 146 10.37 8.94 -4.85
C GLU A 146 9.13 8.23 -5.42
N ARG A 147 9.18 6.91 -5.59
CA ARG A 147 8.01 6.15 -6.03
C ARG A 147 6.95 6.04 -4.93
N TYR A 148 7.34 5.91 -3.66
CA TYR A 148 6.38 6.03 -2.55
C TYR A 148 5.76 7.42 -2.49
N ILE A 149 6.56 8.48 -2.69
CA ILE A 149 6.07 9.86 -2.75
C ILE A 149 5.04 10.03 -3.87
N GLN A 150 5.33 9.53 -5.08
CA GLN A 150 4.39 9.55 -6.21
C GLN A 150 3.06 8.87 -5.88
N VAL A 151 3.09 7.70 -5.23
CA VAL A 151 1.88 6.97 -4.86
C VAL A 151 1.11 7.71 -3.75
N GLY A 152 1.78 8.12 -2.69
CA GLY A 152 1.14 8.77 -1.54
C GLY A 152 0.56 10.15 -1.84
N ASN A 153 1.13 10.89 -2.80
CA ASN A 153 0.59 12.19 -3.23
C ASN A 153 -0.53 12.08 -4.27
N ALA A 154 -0.73 10.90 -4.88
CA ALA A 154 -1.71 10.73 -5.93
C ALA A 154 -3.13 10.73 -5.38
N VAL A 155 -4.06 11.29 -6.16
CA VAL A 155 -5.49 11.04 -5.95
C VAL A 155 -5.79 9.60 -6.33
N ALA A 156 -6.60 8.90 -5.51
CA ALA A 156 -7.01 7.53 -5.81
C ALA A 156 -7.63 7.43 -7.21
N VAL A 157 -7.09 6.56 -8.04
CA VAL A 157 -7.45 6.48 -9.47
C VAL A 157 -8.96 6.23 -9.68
N PRO A 158 -9.66 5.39 -8.89
CA PRO A 158 -11.10 5.23 -9.01
C PRO A 158 -11.90 6.52 -8.77
N VAL A 159 -11.44 7.37 -7.84
CA VAL A 159 -12.06 8.68 -7.56
C VAL A 159 -11.89 9.60 -8.77
N ALA A 160 -10.66 9.72 -9.28
CA ALA A 160 -10.39 10.53 -10.48
C ALA A 160 -11.20 10.04 -11.69
N ARG A 161 -11.39 8.72 -11.83
CA ARG A 161 -12.18 8.12 -12.92
C ARG A 161 -13.66 8.48 -12.83
N ALA A 162 -14.24 8.46 -11.62
CA ALA A 162 -15.63 8.84 -11.41
C ALA A 162 -15.87 10.32 -11.74
N LEU A 163 -14.96 11.19 -11.29
CA LEU A 163 -14.99 12.62 -11.63
C LEU A 163 -14.81 12.86 -13.13
N GLY A 164 -13.90 12.13 -13.77
CA GLY A 164 -13.69 12.21 -15.22
C GLY A 164 -14.93 11.78 -16.02
N TYR A 165 -15.68 10.78 -15.53
CA TYR A 165 -16.95 10.39 -16.14
C TYR A 165 -18.00 11.51 -16.03
N ALA A 166 -18.12 12.13 -14.85
CA ALA A 166 -19.00 13.28 -14.64
C ALA A 166 -18.67 14.44 -15.59
N LEU A 167 -17.39 14.76 -15.72
CA LEU A 167 -16.89 15.78 -16.65
C LEU A 167 -17.26 15.45 -18.10
N GLY A 168 -17.12 14.19 -18.51
CA GLY A 168 -17.50 13.72 -19.85
C GLY A 168 -19.00 13.92 -20.14
N LEU A 169 -19.87 13.58 -19.19
CA LEU A 169 -21.32 13.82 -19.31
C LEU A 169 -21.63 15.31 -19.45
N ALA A 170 -21.00 16.15 -18.63
CA ALA A 170 -21.19 17.60 -18.65
C ALA A 170 -20.77 18.20 -19.99
N ALA A 171 -19.62 17.79 -20.52
CA ALA A 171 -19.14 18.24 -21.83
C ALA A 171 -20.06 17.83 -23.00
N GLN A 172 -20.82 16.74 -22.85
CA GLN A 172 -21.81 16.27 -23.82
C GLN A 172 -23.21 16.84 -23.61
N GLY A 173 -23.41 17.71 -22.60
CA GLY A 173 -24.74 18.22 -22.23
C GLY A 173 -25.70 17.15 -21.69
N SER A 174 -25.19 15.97 -21.33
CA SER A 174 -25.98 14.82 -20.85
C SER A 174 -25.97 14.74 -19.32
N VAL A 175 -26.31 15.86 -18.66
CA VAL A 175 -26.28 16.00 -17.20
C VAL A 175 -27.67 16.29 -16.62
N SER A 176 -27.87 15.87 -15.38
CA SER A 176 -28.99 16.29 -14.55
C SER A 176 -28.63 17.57 -13.76
N ASP A 177 -29.62 18.41 -13.45
CA ASP A 177 -29.41 19.69 -12.73
C ASP A 177 -28.98 19.56 -11.24
N GLY A 178 -28.88 18.34 -10.71
CA GLY A 178 -28.51 18.08 -9.32
C GLY A 178 -27.00 18.11 -9.03
N PRO A 179 -26.59 18.37 -7.76
CA PRO A 179 -25.18 18.36 -7.35
C PRO A 179 -24.55 16.95 -7.31
N MET A 180 -25.37 15.92 -7.48
CA MET A 180 -24.98 14.51 -7.39
C MET A 180 -25.49 13.77 -8.62
N PHE A 181 -24.75 12.73 -9.03
CA PHE A 181 -25.18 11.80 -10.06
C PHE A 181 -24.83 10.37 -9.63
N ILE A 182 -25.52 9.40 -10.24
CA ILE A 182 -25.30 7.98 -9.97
C ILE A 182 -24.51 7.41 -11.14
N LEU A 183 -23.37 6.78 -10.84
CA LEU A 183 -22.60 6.05 -11.85
C LEU A 183 -23.42 4.88 -12.39
N PRO A 184 -23.34 4.57 -13.70
CA PRO A 184 -24.12 3.48 -14.27
C PRO A 184 -23.66 2.13 -13.70
N PRO A 185 -24.54 1.10 -13.65
CA PRO A 185 -24.27 -0.17 -12.96
C PRO A 185 -23.01 -0.92 -13.38
N LYS A 186 -22.52 -0.74 -14.61
CA LYS A 186 -21.30 -1.37 -15.13
C LYS A 186 -20.05 -0.49 -14.99
N PHE A 187 -20.11 0.69 -14.40
CA PHE A 187 -18.90 1.49 -14.14
C PHE A 187 -18.00 0.77 -13.12
N PRO A 188 -16.67 0.73 -13.31
CA PRO A 188 -15.92 1.27 -14.45
C PRO A 188 -15.79 0.33 -15.66
N ASN A 189 -16.20 -0.94 -15.52
CA ASN A 189 -16.10 -1.98 -16.55
C ASN A 189 -17.27 -1.95 -17.53
N MET A 190 -17.43 -0.82 -18.23
CA MET A 190 -18.44 -0.73 -19.28
C MET A 190 -17.97 -1.53 -20.50
N GLU A 191 -18.81 -2.41 -21.01
CA GLU A 191 -18.58 -3.04 -22.31
C GLU A 191 -18.60 -1.95 -23.38
N ARG A 192 -17.54 -1.86 -24.18
CA ARG A 192 -17.57 -1.03 -25.39
C ARG A 192 -18.57 -1.69 -26.33
N ASN A 193 -19.75 -1.11 -26.50
CA ASN A 193 -20.62 -1.50 -27.60
C ASN A 193 -19.85 -1.28 -28.90
N SER A 194 -19.43 -2.37 -29.54
CA SER A 194 -18.96 -2.38 -30.92
C SER A 194 -20.19 -2.25 -31.81
N SER A 195 -20.64 -1.03 -32.05
CA SER A 195 -21.68 -0.75 -33.03
C SER A 195 -21.21 0.34 -33.97
N LEU A 196 -20.45 -0.09 -34.98
CA LEU A 196 -20.29 0.58 -36.28
C LEU A 196 -20.23 -0.53 -37.33
N SER A 197 -21.41 -1.00 -37.73
CA SER A 197 -21.64 -1.65 -39.01
C SER A 197 -22.97 -1.13 -39.56
N THR A 198 -22.93 0.07 -40.14
CA THR A 198 -23.88 0.44 -41.18
C THR A 198 -23.23 0.05 -42.50
N GLU A 199 -23.51 -1.17 -42.96
CA GLU A 199 -23.49 -1.46 -44.38
C GLU A 199 -24.84 -0.97 -44.92
N GLU A 200 -24.86 0.26 -45.43
CA GLU A 200 -25.77 0.64 -46.51
C GLU A 200 -24.99 0.43 -47.80
N ASP A 201 -25.28 -0.66 -48.51
CA ASP A 201 -25.10 -0.69 -49.96
C ASP A 201 -26.42 -1.18 -50.57
N ALA A 202 -27.00 -0.28 -51.36
CA ALA A 202 -28.17 -0.48 -52.21
C ALA A 202 -27.77 -1.08 -53.56
#